data_AF-A0A8X6L9C3-F1
#
_entry.id   AF-A0A8X6L9C3-F1
#
_cell.length_a   1.000
_cell.length_b   1.000
_cell.length_c   1.000
_cell.angle_alpha   90.00
_cell.angle_beta   90.00
_cell.angle_gamma   90.00
#
_symmetry.space_group_name_H-M   'P 1'
#
loop_
_entity.id
_entity.type
_entity.pdbx_description
1 polymer ?
#
loop_
_entity_poly.entity_id
_entity_poly.type
_entity_poly.pdbx_seq_one_letter_code
_entity_poly.pdbx_strand_id
1 'polypeptide(L)'
;MILLAGDFRQTLPVIPRSTPADELNACLKSSNLWKHVKVLHLSKNMRVELQNDQSGNIFSKQLIDIGNGKFPIDMLTGCINFLKVFVS
;
A
#
# COMPACT_ATOMS: atom_id res chain seq x y z
N MET A 1 -17.50 -8.30 -18.19
CA MET A 1 -17.03 -7.19 -17.33
C MET A 1 -16.00 -7.76 -16.38
N ILE A 2 -14.82 -7.15 -16.29
CA ILE A 2 -13.73 -7.60 -15.41
C ILE A 2 -13.56 -6.53 -14.33
N LEU A 3 -13.55 -6.94 -13.06
CA LEU A 3 -13.24 -6.07 -11.92
C LEU A 3 -11.91 -6.54 -11.33
N LEU A 4 -10.94 -5.64 -11.25
CA LEU A 4 -9.65 -5.88 -10.62
C LEU A 4 -9.68 -5.18 -9.27
N ALA A 5 -9.39 -5.92 -8.20
CA ALA A 5 -9.31 -5.40 -6.84
C ALA A 5 -7.98 -5.83 -6.22
N GLY A 6 -7.26 -4.88 -5.64
CA GLY A 6 -5.95 -5.08 -5.06
C GLY A 6 -5.33 -3.75 -4.67
N ASP A 7 -4.32 -3.78 -3.80
CA ASP A 7 -3.55 -2.61 -3.45
C ASP A 7 -2.21 -2.65 -4.21
N PHE A 8 -2.00 -1.73 -5.14
CA PHE A 8 -0.76 -1.68 -5.93
C PHE A 8 0.47 -1.22 -5.11
N ARG A 9 0.29 -0.94 -3.82
CA ARG A 9 1.37 -0.77 -2.84
C ARG A 9 1.80 -2.10 -2.22
N GLN A 10 1.14 -3.21 -2.57
CA GLN A 10 1.61 -4.56 -2.25
C GLN A 10 2.82 -4.93 -3.13
N THR A 11 3.53 -5.97 -2.70
CA THR A 11 4.73 -6.49 -3.36
C THR A 11 4.50 -6.73 -4.86
N LEU A 12 5.52 -6.38 -5.65
CA LEU A 12 5.53 -6.63 -7.09
C LEU A 12 5.38 -8.13 -7.39
N PRO A 13 4.92 -8.50 -8.60
CA PRO A 13 4.88 -9.89 -9.02
C PRO A 13 6.27 -10.53 -8.88
N VAL A 14 6.36 -11.63 -8.14
CA VAL A 14 7.63 -12.35 -7.96
C VAL A 14 7.91 -13.16 -9.23
N ILE A 15 9.00 -12.83 -9.92
CA ILE A 15 9.46 -13.56 -11.09
C ILE A 15 10.83 -14.19 -10.74
N PRO A 16 10.97 -15.52 -10.78
CA PRO A 16 12.25 -16.15 -10.45
C PRO A 16 13.33 -15.74 -11.46
N ARG A 17 14.44 -15.16 -10.97
CA ARG A 17 15.58 -14.68 -11.78
C ARG A 17 15.23 -13.51 -12.71
N SER A 18 14.25 -12.68 -12.36
CA SER A 18 13.95 -11.45 -13.10
C SER A 18 14.99 -10.36 -12.90
N THR A 19 15.05 -9.46 -13.88
CA THR A 19 15.58 -8.13 -13.69
C THR A 19 14.47 -7.18 -13.18
N PRO A 20 14.82 -6.02 -12.58
CA PRO A 20 13.83 -5.01 -12.21
C PRO A 20 12.95 -4.56 -13.39
N ALA A 21 13.48 -4.60 -14.62
CA ALA A 21 12.71 -4.28 -15.83
C ALA A 21 11.63 -5.33 -16.13
N ASP A 22 11.91 -6.62 -15.88
CA ASP A 22 10.94 -7.70 -16.08
C ASP A 22 9.80 -7.62 -15.06
N GLU A 23 10.10 -7.26 -13.81
CA GLU A 23 9.09 -7.04 -12.76
C GLU A 23 8.16 -5.86 -13.11
N LEU A 24 8.73 -4.76 -13.62
CA LEU A 24 7.94 -3.62 -14.10
C LEU A 24 7.09 -3.97 -15.33
N ASN A 25 7.63 -4.73 -16.27
CA ASN A 25 6.91 -5.18 -17.47
C ASN A 25 5.83 -6.21 -17.17
N ALA A 26 5.95 -6.98 -16.10
CA ALA A 26 4.88 -7.85 -15.62
C ALA A 26 3.83 -7.12 -14.79
N CYS A 27 4.13 -5.92 -14.29
CA CYS A 27 3.18 -5.12 -13.55
C CYS A 27 2.01 -4.73 -14.44
N LEU A 28 0.77 -4.92 -13.97
CA LEU A 28 -0.43 -4.64 -14.75
C LEU A 28 -0.51 -3.19 -15.29
N LYS A 29 0.17 -2.24 -14.63
CA LYS A 29 0.27 -0.84 -15.04
C LYS A 29 1.12 -0.61 -16.29
N SER A 30 2.03 -1.52 -16.65
CA SER A 30 2.83 -1.42 -17.88
C SER A 30 2.12 -1.98 -19.12
N SER A 31 0.96 -2.63 -18.94
CA SER A 31 0.16 -3.14 -20.04
C SER A 31 -0.47 -2.02 -20.86
N ASN A 32 -0.46 -2.17 -22.18
CA ASN A 32 -1.18 -1.29 -23.13
C ASN A 32 -2.69 -1.19 -22.85
N LEU A 33 -3.27 -2.16 -22.14
CA LEU A 33 -4.67 -2.16 -21.75
C LEU A 33 -4.97 -1.20 -20.60
N TRP A 34 -3.96 -0.82 -19.81
CA TRP A 34 -4.13 0.04 -18.63
C TRP A 34 -4.77 1.39 -18.98
N LYS A 35 -4.52 1.93 -20.19
CA LYS A 35 -5.15 3.17 -20.67
C LYS A 35 -6.68 3.11 -20.80
N HIS A 36 -7.26 1.91 -20.82
CA HIS A 36 -8.70 1.68 -20.86
C HIS A 36 -9.27 1.23 -19.51
N VAL A 37 -8.43 1.07 -18.49
CA VAL A 37 -8.85 0.68 -17.15
C VAL A 37 -9.32 1.92 -16.41
N LYS A 38 -10.57 1.92 -15.95
CA LYS A 38 -11.08 2.94 -15.04
C LYS A 38 -10.60 2.62 -13.62
N VAL A 39 -9.74 3.48 -13.09
CA VAL A 39 -9.23 3.35 -11.71
C VAL A 39 -10.21 3.99 -10.74
N LEU A 40 -10.62 3.24 -9.72
CA LEU A 40 -11.41 3.73 -8.60
C LEU A 40 -10.57 3.61 -7.34
N HIS A 41 -10.47 4.69 -6.57
CA HIS A 41 -9.70 4.73 -5.34
C HIS A 41 -10.64 4.60 -4.14
N LEU A 42 -10.42 3.57 -3.32
CA LEU A 42 -11.10 3.43 -2.03
C LEU A 42 -10.33 4.25 -0.98
N SER A 43 -10.96 5.30 -0.46
CA SER A 43 -10.35 6.19 0.54
C SER A 43 -10.71 5.82 1.99
N LYS A 44 -11.70 4.92 2.17
CA LYS A 44 -12.27 4.59 3.47
C LYS A 44 -11.84 3.21 3.93
N ASN A 45 -11.19 3.14 5.10
CA ASN A 45 -10.86 1.89 5.74
C ASN A 45 -12.07 1.40 6.57
N MET A 46 -12.90 0.54 5.97
CA MET A 46 -14.11 0.03 6.60
C MET A 46 -13.83 -0.80 7.86
N ARG A 47 -12.66 -1.47 7.97
CA ARG A 47 -12.30 -2.24 9.17
C ARG A 47 -12.22 -1.33 10.39
N VAL A 48 -11.62 -0.16 10.23
CA VAL A 48 -11.47 0.83 11.30
C VAL A 48 -12.78 1.52 11.62
N GLU A 49 -13.55 1.88 10.59
CA GLU A 49 -14.84 2.54 10.79
C GLU A 49 -15.82 1.67 11.57
N LEU A 50 -15.88 0.37 11.28
CA LEU A 50 -16.78 -0.57 11.94
C LEU A 50 -16.36 -0.88 13.38
N GLN A 51 -15.07 -0.73 13.72
CA GLN A 51 -14.57 -1.00 15.07
C GLN A 51 -14.78 0.18 16.04
N ASN A 52 -15.07 1.39 15.53
CA ASN A 52 -15.23 2.64 16.28
C ASN A 52 -14.14 2.89 17.35
N ASP A 53 -12.97 2.31 17.14
CA ASP A 53 -11.84 2.40 18.06
C ASP A 53 -10.94 3.57 17.64
N GLN A 54 -10.71 4.48 18.58
CA GLN A 54 -9.82 5.62 18.37
C GLN A 54 -8.38 5.16 18.12
N SER A 55 -7.94 4.07 18.73
CA SER A 55 -6.59 3.53 18.54
C SER A 55 -6.42 2.98 17.11
N GLY A 56 -7.39 2.20 16.63
CA GLY A 56 -7.43 1.71 15.24
C GLY A 56 -7.45 2.82 14.19
N ASN A 57 -8.12 3.94 14.47
CA ASN A 57 -8.12 5.12 13.61
C ASN A 57 -6.74 5.76 13.48
N ILE A 58 -6.02 5.89 14.59
CA ILE A 58 -4.64 6.43 14.57
C ILE A 58 -3.74 5.48 13.81
N PHE A 59 -3.77 4.18 14.12
CA PHE A 59 -2.93 3.19 13.46
C PHE A 59 -3.16 3.11 11.94
N SER A 60 -4.42 3.12 11.49
CA SER A 60 -4.70 3.10 10.06
C SER A 60 -4.26 4.37 9.34
N LYS A 61 -4.29 5.55 9.98
CA LYS A 61 -3.71 6.76 9.40
C LYS A 61 -2.20 6.60 9.24
N GLN A 62 -1.52 6.09 10.26
CA GLN A 62 -0.08 5.80 10.18
C GLN A 62 0.25 4.83 9.05
N LEU A 63 -0.51 3.74 8.88
CA LEU A 63 -0.32 2.80 7.77
C LEU A 63 -0.52 3.45 6.40
N ILE A 64 -1.51 4.35 6.26
CA ILE A 64 -1.73 5.11 5.03
C ILE A 64 -0.54 6.03 4.75
N ASP A 65 -0.03 6.73 5.76
CA ASP A 65 1.11 7.63 5.62
C ASP A 65 2.40 6.89 5.28
N ILE A 66 2.61 5.67 5.82
CA ILE A 66 3.72 4.78 5.46
C ILE A 66 3.59 4.36 3.99
N GLY A 67 2.41 3.88 3.58
CA GLY A 67 2.16 3.49 2.19
C GLY A 67 2.28 4.63 1.18
N ASN A 68 2.18 5.89 1.64
CA ASN A 68 2.37 7.09 0.83
C ASN A 68 3.78 7.68 0.91
N GLY A 69 4.69 7.09 1.71
CA GLY A 69 6.04 7.62 1.92
C GLY A 69 6.08 8.96 2.67
N LYS A 70 5.01 9.30 3.40
CA LYS A 70 4.90 10.54 4.19
C LYS A 70 5.23 10.33 5.68
N PHE A 71 5.41 9.08 6.09
CA PHE A 71 5.72 8.76 7.46
C PHE A 71 7.18 9.09 7.79
N PRO A 72 7.47 9.73 8.93
CA PRO A 72 8.83 10.07 9.31
C PRO A 72 9.69 8.82 9.46
N ILE A 73 10.85 8.83 8.80
CA ILE A 73 11.88 7.80 8.90
C ILE A 73 13.01 8.38 9.74
N ASP A 74 13.51 7.59 10.67
CA ASP A 74 14.72 7.95 11.40
C ASP A 74 15.92 7.93 10.42
N MET A 75 16.52 9.10 10.20
CA MET A 75 17.59 9.26 9.20
C MET A 75 18.90 8.55 9.56
N LEU A 76 19.09 8.15 10.82
CA LEU A 76 20.29 7.46 11.29
C LEU A 76 20.17 5.94 11.14
N THR A 77 18.97 5.41 11.34
CA THR A 77 18.71 3.96 11.36
C THR A 77 17.95 3.46 10.13
N GLY A 78 17.29 4.35 9.39
CA GLY A 78 16.36 3.99 8.31
C GLY A 78 15.07 3.33 8.81
N CYS A 79 14.85 3.32 10.13
CA CYS A 79 13.71 2.64 10.75
C CYS A 79 12.48 3.54 10.81
N ILE A 80 11.30 2.90 10.72
CA ILE A 80 10.01 3.52 11.01
C ILE A 80 9.66 3.21 12.46
N ASN A 81 9.48 4.25 13.27
CA ASN A 81 9.09 4.12 14.68
C ASN A 81 7.58 4.31 14.84
N PHE A 82 6.87 3.22 15.14
CA PHE A 82 5.46 3.29 15.53
C PHE A 82 5.33 3.84 16.96
N LEU A 83 4.20 4.49 17.25
CA LEU A 83 3.87 4.87 18.62
C LEU A 83 3.76 3.58 19.46
N LYS A 84 4.46 3.54 20.60
CA LYS A 84 4.52 2.37 21.53
C LYS A 84 3.16 1.84 21.99
N VAL A 85 2.07 2.57 21.75
CA VAL A 85 0.69 2.14 22.03
C VAL A 85 0.29 0.91 21.20
N PHE A 86 0.95 0.63 20.08
CA PHE A 86 0.56 -0.44 19.14
C PHE A 86 1.45 -1.69 19.19
N VAL A 87 2.49 -1.70 20.02
CA VAL A 87 3.38 -2.86 20.18
C VAL A 87 3.39 -3.22 21.66
N SER A 88 2.52 -4.16 22.04
CA SER A 88 2.53 -4.84 23.35
C SER A 88 3.59 -5.93 23.37
#